data_AF-A0A5C7BGU5-F1
#
_entry.id   AF-A0A5C7BGU5-F1
#
_cell.length_a   1.000
_cell.length_b   1.000
_cell.length_c   1.000
_cell.angle_alpha   90.00
_cell.angle_beta   90.00
_cell.angle_gamma   90.00
#
_symmetry.space_group_name_H-M   'P 1'
#
loop_
_entity.id
_entity.type
_entity.pdbx_description
1 polymer ?
#
loop_
_entity_poly.entity_id
_entity_poly.type
_entity_poly.pdbx_seq_one_letter_code
_entity_poly.pdbx_strand_id
1 'polypeptide(L)' 'MKQKILFFLFSCFFFLEGNAQCAMCRAVLESEEGQTTAEGVNDGIMYLMVVPYLLVAGIAFIIYWEFFRERKEIQ' A
#
# COMPACT_ATOMS: atom_id res chain seq x y z
N MET A 1 14.12 -34.68 -12.81
CA MET A 1 14.53 -33.72 -13.88
C MET A 1 13.33 -33.19 -14.64
N LYS A 2 12.54 -34.04 -15.29
CA LYS A 2 11.37 -33.64 -16.10
C LYS A 2 10.33 -32.81 -15.32
N GLN A 3 10.02 -33.18 -14.08
CA GLN A 3 9.06 -32.43 -13.23
C GLN A 3 9.56 -31.03 -12.85
N LYS A 4 10.87 -30.86 -12.63
CA LYS A 4 11.48 -29.55 -12.33
C LYS A 4 11.46 -28.64 -13.56
N ILE A 5 11.70 -29.22 -14.74
CA ILE A 5 11.60 -28.51 -16.02
C ILE A 5 10.15 -28.07 -16.28
N LEU A 6 9.18 -28.94 -16.01
CA LEU A 6 7.76 -28.65 -16.21
C LEU A 6 7.28 -27.53 -15.27
N PHE A 7 7.71 -27.57 -14.00
CA PHE A 7 7.45 -26.51 -13.04
C PHE A 7 8.11 -25.18 -13.43
N PHE A 8 9.34 -25.21 -13.94
CA PHE A 8 10.04 -24.01 -14.41
C PHE A 8 9.33 -23.38 -15.61
N LEU A 9 8.94 -24.18 -16.60
CA LEU A 9 8.18 -23.71 -17.76
C LEU A 9 6.82 -23.14 -17.39
N PHE A 10 6.12 -23.78 -16.46
CA PHE A 10 4.85 -23.28 -15.92
C PHE A 10 5.03 -21.92 -15.23
N SER A 11 6.03 -21.78 -14.36
CA SER A 11 6.33 -20.52 -13.67
C SER A 11 6.67 -19.38 -14.65
N CYS A 12 7.48 -19.67 -15.68
CA CYS A 12 7.81 -18.68 -16.72
C CYS A 12 6.57 -18.23 -17.51
N PHE A 13 5.62 -19.13 -17.80
CA PHE A 13 4.39 -18.78 -18.51
C PHE A 13 3.53 -17.78 -17.72
N PHE A 14 3.38 -17.98 -16.40
CA PHE A 14 2.66 -17.04 -15.53
C PHE A 14 3.37 -15.69 -15.35
N PHE A 15 4.70 -15.66 -15.45
CA PHE A 15 5.45 -14.41 -15.38
C PHE A 15 5.27 -13.55 -16.64
N LEU A 16 5.03 -14.15 -17.80
CA LEU A 16 4.80 -13.42 -19.06
C LEU A 16 3.46 -12.68 -19.08
N GLU A 17 2.45 -13.15 -18.35
CA GLU A 17 1.15 -12.47 -18.18
C GLU A 17 1.14 -11.47 -17.02
N GLY A 18 2.26 -11.34 -16.30
CA GLY A 18 2.46 -10.29 -15.32
C GLY A 18 2.64 -8.96 -16.03
N ASN A 19 1.61 -8.12 -16.02
CA ASN A 19 1.74 -6.73 -16.46
C ASN A 19 2.77 -6.03 -15.55
N ALA A 20 4.04 -5.99 -15.95
CA ALA A 20 5.07 -5.20 -15.29
C ALA A 20 4.84 -3.71 -15.62
N GLN A 21 3.76 -3.15 -15.10
CA GLN A 21 3.31 -1.79 -15.40
C GLN A 21 4.15 -0.72 -14.71
N CYS A 22 5.17 -1.09 -13.92
CA CYS A 22 5.96 -0.13 -13.16
C CYS A 22 6.66 0.91 -14.06
N ALA A 23 7.10 0.54 -15.27
CA ALA A 23 7.68 1.47 -16.24
C ALA A 23 6.61 2.17 -17.12
N MET A 24 5.53 1.47 -17.46
CA MET A 24 4.47 1.98 -18.33
C MET A 24 3.55 2.99 -17.61
N CYS A 25 3.09 2.66 -16.40
CA CYS A 25 2.32 3.58 -15.57
C CYS A 25 3.11 4.83 -15.28
N ARG A 26 4.42 4.70 -15.00
CA ARG A 26 5.27 5.86 -14.73
C ARG A 26 5.40 6.77 -15.96
N ALA A 27 5.63 6.20 -17.15
CA ALA A 27 5.73 6.98 -18.39
C ALA A 27 4.41 7.69 -18.76
N VAL A 28 3.26 7.04 -18.52
CA VAL A 28 1.94 7.67 -18.72
C VAL A 28 1.73 8.79 -17.73
N LEU A 29 1.97 8.57 -16.43
CA LEU A 29 1.77 9.58 -15.39
C LEU A 29 2.71 10.79 -15.52
N GLU A 30 3.90 10.61 -16.08
CA GLU A 30 4.87 11.71 -16.31
C GLU A 30 4.64 12.45 -17.65
N SER A 31 3.67 12.01 -18.47
CA SER A 31 3.30 12.69 -19.73
C SER A 31 2.36 13.88 -19.49
N GLU A 32 2.33 14.86 -20.39
CA GLU A 32 1.41 16.01 -20.30
C GLU A 32 -0.07 15.59 -20.26
N GLU A 33 -0.45 14.58 -21.04
CA GLU A 33 -1.82 14.00 -21.01
C GLU A 33 -2.11 13.24 -19.70
N GLY A 34 -1.08 12.72 -19.03
CA GLY A 34 -1.21 11.95 -17.80
C GLY A 34 -1.22 12.77 -16.51
N GLN A 35 -1.01 14.10 -16.57
CA GLN A 35 -0.97 14.95 -15.37
C GLN A 35 -2.24 14.86 -14.53
N THR A 36 -3.42 14.86 -15.16
CA THR A 36 -4.71 14.72 -14.47
C THR A 36 -4.85 13.36 -13.77
N THR A 37 -4.30 12.31 -14.38
CA THR A 37 -4.28 10.98 -13.78
C THR A 37 -3.26 10.91 -12.64
N ALA A 38 -2.12 11.58 -12.77
CA ALA A 38 -1.10 11.69 -11.73
C ALA A 38 -1.61 12.43 -10.49
N GLU A 39 -2.38 13.50 -10.66
CA GLU A 39 -3.08 14.18 -9.56
C GLU A 39 -4.04 13.24 -8.84
N GLY A 40 -4.87 12.50 -9.57
CA GLY A 40 -5.78 11.52 -8.98
C GLY A 40 -5.08 10.39 -8.21
N VAL A 41 -3.91 9.94 -8.69
CA VAL A 41 -3.06 8.96 -7.98
C VAL A 41 -2.50 9.57 -6.70
N ASN A 42 -2.02 10.82 -6.74
CA ASN A 42 -1.49 11.51 -5.56
C ASN A 42 -2.58 11.71 -4.48
N ASP A 43 -3.79 12.07 -4.89
CA ASP A 43 -4.95 12.16 -3.99
C ASP A 43 -5.29 10.80 -3.37
N GLY A 44 -5.22 9.73 -4.16
CA GLY A 44 -5.39 8.35 -3.69
C GLY A 44 -4.33 7.95 -2.65
N ILE A 45 -3.05 8.29 -2.89
CA ILE A 45 -1.96 8.04 -1.93
C ILE A 45 -2.23 8.78 -0.63
N MET A 46 -2.57 10.08 -0.71
CA MET A 46 -2.90 10.88 0.47
C MET A 46 -4.08 10.28 1.23
N TYR A 47 -5.14 9.87 0.55
CA TYR A 47 -6.29 9.21 1.16
C TYR A 47 -5.92 7.92 1.90
N LEU A 48 -5.12 7.06 1.26
CA LEU A 48 -4.67 5.80 1.87
C LEU A 48 -3.70 6.03 3.05
N MET A 49 -2.86 7.07 2.98
CA MET A 49 -1.95 7.44 4.06
C MET A 49 -2.67 7.94 5.30
N VAL A 50 -3.90 8.47 5.22
CA VAL A 50 -4.66 8.88 6.41
C VAL A 50 -4.94 7.70 7.35
N VAL A 51 -5.21 6.51 6.80
CA VAL A 51 -5.59 5.32 7.58
C VAL A 51 -4.56 4.94 8.65
N PRO A 52 -3.26 4.74 8.35
CA PRO A 52 -2.28 4.41 9.38
C PRO A 52 -2.15 5.47 10.47
N TYR A 53 -2.30 6.77 10.15
CA TYR A 53 -2.27 7.82 11.18
C TYR A 53 -3.46 7.74 12.12
N LEU A 54 -4.67 7.50 11.60
CA LEU A 54 -5.87 7.33 12.42
C LEU A 54 -5.77 6.09 13.33
N LEU A 55 -5.23 4.99 12.81
CA LEU A 55 -5.02 3.77 13.59
C LEU A 55 -4.05 4.02 14.76
N VAL A 56 -2.90 4.66 14.49
CA VAL A 56 -1.92 4.99 15.54
C VAL A 56 -2.53 5.93 16.57
N ALA A 57 -3.24 6.97 16.14
CA ALA A 57 -3.91 7.90 17.04
C ALA A 57 -4.97 7.22 17.91
N GLY A 58 -5.78 6.32 17.33
CA GLY A 58 -6.79 5.56 18.05
C GLY A 58 -6.18 4.62 19.09
N ILE A 59 -5.12 3.89 18.73
CA ILE A 59 -4.40 3.01 19.67
C ILE A 59 -3.79 3.82 20.80
N ALA A 60 -3.10 4.92 20.48
CA ALA A 60 -2.50 5.79 21.48
C ALA A 60 -3.55 6.39 22.44
N PHE A 61 -4.72 6.77 21.92
CA PHE A 61 -5.83 7.27 22.72
C PHE A 61 -6.38 6.21 23.67
N ILE A 62 -6.61 4.98 23.20
CA ILE A 62 -7.07 3.87 24.05
C ILE A 62 -6.07 3.60 25.18
N ILE A 63 -4.78 3.51 24.86
CA ILE A 63 -3.72 3.30 25.86
C ILE A 63 -3.70 4.44 26.88
N TYR A 64 -3.77 5.70 26.42
CA TYR A 64 -3.81 6.85 27.32
C TYR A 64 -5.03 6.80 28.26
N TRP A 65 -6.21 6.51 27.70
CA TRP A 65 -7.45 6.49 28.44
C TRP A 65 -7.49 5.38 29.49
N GLU A 66 -7.06 4.18 29.14
CA GLU A 66 -7.10 3.02 30.02
C GLU A 66 -6.00 3.11 31.09
N PHE A 67 -4.76 3.39 30.71
CA PHE A 67 -3.64 3.30 31.65
C PHE A 67 -3.35 4.60 32.41
N PHE A 68 -3.57 5.76 31.79
CA PHE A 68 -3.13 7.04 32.38
C PHE A 68 -4.27 7.87 32.96
N ARG A 69 -5.51 7.67 32.50
CA ARG A 69 -6.68 8.36 33.07
C ARG A 69 -7.14 7.73 34.39
N GLU A 70 -7.29 6.40 34.45
CA GLU A 70 -7.70 5.72 35.69
C GLU A 70 -6.65 5.83 36.80
N ARG A 71 -5.36 5.79 36.44
CA ARG A 71 -4.25 6.05 37.39
C ARG A 71 -4.30 7.45 38.01
N LYS A 72 -4.94 8.42 37.36
CA LYS A 72 -5.09 9.79 37.83
C LYS A 72 -6.31 9.98 38.75
N GLU A 73 -7.27 9.05 38.72
CA GLU A 73 -8.44 9.07 39.63
C GLU A 73 -8.29 8.11 40.83
N ILE A 74 -7.38 7.14 40.77
CA ILE A 74 -7.10 6.19 41.87
C ILE A 74 -5.98 6.70 42.80
N GLN A 75 -5.21 7.73 42.41
CA GLN A 75 -4.36 8.50 43.33
C GLN A 75 -5.14 9.66 43.96
#